data_AF-A0A8J0TD13-F1
#
_entry.id   AF-A0A8J0TD13-F1
#
_cell.length_a   1.000
_cell.length_b   1.000
_cell.length_c   1.000
_cell.angle_alpha   90.00
_cell.angle_beta   90.00
_cell.angle_gamma   90.00
#
_symmetry.space_group_name_H-M   'P 1'
#
loop_
_entity.id
_entity.type
_entity.pdbx_description
1 polymer ?
#
loop_
_entity_poly.entity_id
_entity_poly.type
_entity_poly.pdbx_seq_one_letter_code
_entity_poly.pdbx_strand_id
1 'polypeptide(L)'
;MDLPSTFLLLLVVTAIDLCLSQEPVIEDRAKPGECPLEGNGIYFDPPCTKDVDCPGSLKCCETSNGISCFPPSFRSPCRGDFDCPETLKCSEGNCISDIDYINSPTTISNN
;
A
#
# COMPACT_ATOMS: atom_id res chain seq x y z
N MET A 1 -46.60 13.27 13.74
CA MET A 1 -45.46 13.04 14.66
C MET A 1 -44.23 13.43 13.87
N ASP A 2 -44.10 14.73 13.65
CA ASP A 2 -43.11 15.32 12.77
C ASP A 2 -41.83 15.46 13.57
N LEU A 3 -40.76 14.89 13.03
CA LEU A 3 -39.44 14.99 13.64
C LEU A 3 -39.08 16.48 13.68
N PRO A 4 -38.86 17.06 14.87
CA PRO A 4 -38.70 18.51 14.99
C PRO A 4 -37.46 18.94 14.19
N SER A 5 -37.54 20.10 13.54
CA SER A 5 -36.44 20.67 12.73
C SER A 5 -35.09 20.68 13.46
N THR A 6 -35.13 20.80 14.79
CA THR A 6 -33.95 20.70 15.67
C THR A 6 -33.27 19.33 15.66
N PHE A 7 -34.02 18.25 15.51
CA PHE A 7 -33.47 16.89 15.40
C PHE A 7 -32.75 16.70 14.07
N LEU A 8 -33.30 17.27 12.99
CA LEU A 8 -32.67 17.25 11.67
C LEU A 8 -31.38 18.08 11.67
N LEU A 9 -31.39 19.23 12.37
CA LEU A 9 -30.19 20.05 12.59
C LEU A 9 -29.12 19.28 13.38
N LEU A 10 -29.50 18.57 14.44
CA LEU A 10 -28.60 17.74 15.25
C LEU A 10 -27.94 16.63 14.42
N LEU A 11 -28.71 15.90 13.60
CA LEU A 11 -28.17 14.87 12.72
C LEU A 11 -27.15 15.43 11.73
N VAL A 12 -27.44 16.59 11.12
CA VAL A 12 -26.54 17.24 10.18
C VAL A 12 -25.24 17.68 10.85
N VAL A 13 -25.31 18.29 12.05
CA VAL A 13 -24.12 18.70 12.80
C VAL A 13 -23.26 17.49 13.16
N THR A 14 -23.85 16.41 13.67
CA THR A 14 -23.10 15.19 14.02
C THR A 14 -22.45 14.51 12.81
N ALA A 15 -23.10 14.54 11.64
CA ALA A 15 -22.55 13.99 10.41
C ALA A 15 -21.37 14.85 9.90
N ILE A 16 -21.47 16.17 10.02
CA ILE A 16 -20.38 17.10 9.67
C ILE A 16 -19.19 16.88 10.60
N ASP A 17 -19.38 16.78 11.91
CA ASP A 17 -18.30 16.54 12.89
C ASP A 17 -17.56 15.22 12.61
N LEU A 18 -18.29 14.17 12.21
CA LEU A 18 -17.72 12.88 11.81
C LEU A 18 -16.89 13.00 10.52
N CYS A 19 -17.37 13.76 9.53
CA CYS A 19 -16.64 14.00 8.27
C CYS A 19 -15.43 14.92 8.45
N LEU A 20 -15.48 15.90 9.35
CA LEU A 20 -14.38 16.82 9.62
C LEU A 20 -13.29 16.21 10.51
N SER A 21 -13.61 15.13 11.23
CA SER A 21 -12.65 14.34 12.03
C SER A 21 -11.88 13.30 11.22
N GLN A 22 -12.16 13.17 9.92
CA GLN A 22 -11.31 12.37 9.03
C GLN A 22 -10.02 13.14 8.75
N GLU A 23 -9.06 12.98 9.65
CA GLU A 23 -7.66 13.21 9.32
C GLU A 23 -7.37 12.43 8.03
N PRO A 24 -6.92 13.07 6.94
CA PRO A 24 -6.45 12.31 5.80
C PRO A 24 -5.29 11.46 6.33
N VAL A 25 -5.46 10.15 6.34
CA VAL A 25 -4.34 9.23 6.46
C VAL A 25 -3.51 9.52 5.21
N ILE A 26 -2.56 10.45 5.32
CA ILE A 26 -1.45 10.55 4.39
C ILE A 26 -0.72 9.25 4.64
N GLU A 27 -1.17 8.20 3.95
CA GLU A 27 -0.50 6.92 3.90
C GLU A 27 0.91 7.29 3.48
N ASP A 28 1.83 7.18 4.44
CA ASP A 28 3.24 7.28 4.18
C ASP A 28 3.47 6.27 3.07
N ARG A 29 3.67 6.73 1.83
CA ARG A 29 3.47 5.91 0.62
C ARG A 29 4.52 4.80 0.61
N ALA A 30 4.22 3.73 1.33
CA ALA A 30 5.06 2.57 1.47
C ALA A 30 5.13 1.96 0.08
N LYS A 31 6.34 1.85 -0.45
CA LYS A 31 6.53 1.16 -1.72
C LYS A 31 6.38 -0.33 -1.49
N PRO A 32 5.81 -1.09 -2.45
CA PRO A 32 5.68 -2.53 -2.36
C PRO A 32 7.01 -3.23 -2.04
N GLY A 33 6.90 -4.38 -1.36
CA GLY A 33 8.00 -5.21 -0.93
C GLY A 33 8.58 -4.81 0.43
N GLU A 34 9.47 -5.66 0.94
CA GLU A 34 10.12 -5.52 2.24
C GLU A 34 11.57 -5.04 2.09
N CYS A 35 12.15 -4.55 3.18
CA CYS A 35 13.60 -4.31 3.22
C CYS A 35 14.36 -5.64 3.21
N PRO A 36 15.44 -5.76 2.41
CA PRO A 36 16.19 -7.00 2.31
C PRO A 36 16.90 -7.33 3.64
N LEU A 37 16.98 -8.63 3.97
CA LEU A 37 17.63 -9.12 5.19
C LEU A 37 19.18 -9.01 5.14
N GLU A 38 19.76 -9.18 3.96
CA GLU A 38 21.21 -9.01 3.71
C GLU A 38 21.42 -7.88 2.70
N GLY A 39 22.04 -6.80 3.17
CA GLY A 39 22.36 -5.63 2.37
C GLY A 39 23.79 -5.69 1.83
N ASN A 40 24.04 -6.52 0.82
CA ASN A 40 25.27 -6.47 0.01
C ASN A 40 24.99 -5.71 -1.29
N GLY A 41 24.57 -4.45 -1.13
CA GLY A 41 24.48 -3.47 -2.20
C GLY A 41 25.40 -2.30 -1.89
N ILE A 42 26.48 -2.15 -2.65
CA ILE A 42 27.12 -0.83 -2.77
C ILE A 42 26.08 0.03 -3.48
N TYR A 43 25.61 1.14 -2.91
CA TYR A 43 25.36 2.36 -3.71
C TYR A 43 25.16 3.61 -2.86
N PHE A 44 25.67 4.69 -3.44
CA PHE A 44 25.81 6.05 -2.95
C PHE A 44 24.50 6.83 -3.14
N ASP A 45 23.59 6.77 -2.18
CA ASP A 45 22.46 7.70 -2.16
C ASP A 45 22.51 8.60 -0.91
N PRO A 46 21.97 9.83 -0.98
CA PRO A 46 21.82 10.67 0.20
C PRO A 46 20.98 9.94 1.26
N PRO A 47 21.14 10.27 2.54
CA PRO A 47 20.30 9.71 3.59
C PRO A 47 18.82 9.96 3.27
N CYS A 48 18.02 8.89 3.28
CA CYS A 48 16.57 8.94 3.13
C CYS A 48 15.90 8.90 4.50
N THR A 49 14.63 9.33 4.57
CA THR A 49 13.79 9.13 5.77
C THR A 49 12.58 8.24 5.45
N LYS A 50 12.10 8.26 4.21
CA LYS A 50 10.91 7.55 3.75
C LYS A 50 11.12 6.94 2.37
N ASP A 51 10.32 5.95 2.00
CA ASP A 51 10.37 5.30 0.69
C ASP A 51 10.23 6.31 -0.46
N VAL A 52 9.44 7.37 -0.29
CA VAL A 52 9.25 8.42 -1.31
C VAL A 52 10.52 9.22 -1.61
N ASP A 53 11.47 9.27 -0.68
CA ASP A 53 12.76 9.96 -0.87
C ASP A 53 13.66 9.15 -1.81
N CYS A 54 13.44 7.84 -1.89
CA CYS A 54 14.20 6.95 -2.74
C CYS A 54 13.66 6.98 -4.19
N PRO A 55 14.53 6.89 -5.21
CA PRO A 55 14.08 6.86 -6.60
C PRO A 55 13.44 5.51 -6.97
N GLY A 56 12.51 5.53 -7.92
CA GLY A 56 11.90 4.33 -8.47
C GLY A 56 11.22 3.45 -7.40
N SER A 57 11.48 2.14 -7.45
CA SER A 57 10.96 1.14 -6.50
C SER A 57 11.80 0.97 -5.23
N LEU A 58 12.90 1.70 -5.08
CA LEU A 58 13.79 1.57 -3.92
C LEU A 58 13.09 2.00 -2.64
N LYS A 59 13.34 1.26 -1.56
CA LYS A 59 12.79 1.52 -0.22
C LYS A 59 13.85 2.15 0.67
N CYS A 60 13.41 3.01 1.59
CA CYS A 60 14.31 3.55 2.60
C CYS A 60 14.43 2.55 3.76
N CYS A 61 15.59 1.93 3.88
CA CYS A 61 15.81 0.83 4.81
C CYS A 61 16.91 1.18 5.82
N GLU A 62 16.66 0.85 7.08
CA GLU A 62 17.66 0.87 8.13
C GLU A 62 18.43 -0.46 8.13
N THR A 63 19.75 -0.36 8.03
CA THR A 63 20.66 -1.51 8.08
C THR A 63 21.71 -1.28 9.16
N SER A 64 22.52 -2.30 9.46
CA SER A 64 23.67 -2.15 10.37
C SER A 64 24.68 -1.08 9.93
N ASN A 65 24.70 -0.74 8.64
CA ASN A 65 25.59 0.29 8.06
C ASN A 65 24.92 1.68 7.97
N GLY A 66 23.69 1.83 8.47
CA GLY A 66 22.91 3.07 8.43
C GLY A 66 21.65 2.99 7.56
N ILE A 67 21.01 4.15 7.38
CA ILE A 67 19.78 4.31 6.61
C ILE A 67 20.14 4.67 5.17
N SER A 68 19.66 3.89 4.20
CA SER A 68 19.91 4.13 2.77
C SER A 68 18.80 3.51 1.91
N CYS A 69 18.79 3.84 0.62
CA CYS A 69 17.82 3.28 -0.33
C CYS A 69 18.26 1.88 -0.79
N PHE A 70 17.38 0.89 -0.66
CA PHE A 70 17.64 -0.50 -1.06
C PHE A 70 16.57 -1.03 -2.02
N PRO A 71 16.93 -1.95 -2.94
CA PRO A 71 15.94 -2.70 -3.71
C PRO A 71 15.01 -3.48 -2.79
N PRO A 72 13.69 -3.50 -3.06
CA PRO A 72 12.74 -4.27 -2.27
C PRO A 72 12.93 -5.77 -2.48
N SER A 73 12.72 -6.55 -1.43
CA SER A 73 12.52 -8.00 -1.51
C SER A 73 11.03 -8.33 -1.55
N PHE A 74 10.63 -9.15 -2.52
CA PHE A 74 9.23 -9.57 -2.68
C PHE A 74 9.04 -10.99 -2.19
N ARG A 75 7.99 -11.20 -1.40
CA ARG A 75 7.64 -12.49 -0.83
C ARG A 75 6.99 -13.38 -1.90
N SER A 76 7.40 -14.65 -1.95
CA SER A 76 6.71 -15.70 -2.70
C SER A 76 6.42 -16.92 -1.81
N PRO A 77 5.20 -17.48 -1.83
CA PRO A 77 4.01 -16.96 -2.54
C PRO A 77 3.52 -15.63 -1.96
N CYS A 78 2.95 -14.78 -2.80
CA CYS A 78 2.39 -13.49 -2.37
C CYS A 78 1.18 -13.72 -1.45
N ARG A 79 0.95 -12.82 -0.50
CA ARG A 79 -0.24 -12.81 0.36
C ARG A 79 -1.13 -11.60 0.13
N GLY A 80 -0.60 -10.56 -0.51
CA GLY A 80 -1.33 -9.38 -0.94
C GLY A 80 -0.53 -8.59 -1.97
N ASP A 81 -1.15 -7.55 -2.53
CA ASP A 81 -0.56 -6.75 -3.62
C ASP A 81 0.77 -6.09 -3.21
N PHE A 82 0.96 -5.82 -1.92
CA PHE A 82 2.21 -5.30 -1.39
C PHE A 82 3.40 -6.27 -1.54
N ASP A 83 3.15 -7.57 -1.66
CA ASP A 83 4.18 -8.57 -1.94
C ASP A 83 4.56 -8.64 -3.43
N CYS A 84 3.93 -7.82 -4.28
CA CYS A 84 4.13 -7.84 -5.71
C CYS A 84 4.86 -6.59 -6.22
N PRO A 85 5.76 -6.74 -7.21
CA PRO A 85 6.44 -5.60 -7.80
C PRO A 85 5.50 -4.77 -8.68
N GLU A 86 5.82 -3.48 -8.78
CA GLU A 86 5.17 -2.53 -9.68
C GLU A 86 3.64 -2.46 -9.49
N THR A 87 2.87 -2.78 -10.54
CA THR A 87 1.40 -2.74 -10.54
C THR A 87 0.78 -4.14 -10.55
N LEU A 88 1.56 -5.19 -10.29
CA LEU A 88 1.04 -6.54 -10.22
C LEU A 88 0.17 -6.74 -8.98
N LYS A 89 -0.86 -7.56 -9.11
CA LYS A 89 -1.76 -7.93 -8.01
C LYS A 89 -1.54 -9.35 -7.58
N CYS A 90 -1.76 -9.62 -6.30
CA CYS A 90 -1.66 -10.97 -5.77
C CYS A 90 -2.95 -11.76 -6.06
N SER A 91 -2.83 -12.90 -6.73
CA SER A 91 -3.92 -13.84 -6.98
C SER A 91 -3.43 -15.26 -6.78
N GLU A 92 -4.08 -16.00 -5.88
CA GLU A 92 -3.75 -17.40 -5.56
C GLU A 92 -2.26 -17.64 -5.24
N GLY A 93 -1.58 -16.65 -4.63
CA GLY A 93 -0.16 -16.74 -4.28
C GLY A 93 0.82 -16.32 -5.39
N ASN A 94 0.30 -15.89 -6.55
CA ASN A 94 1.09 -15.41 -7.69
C ASN A 94 0.84 -13.92 -7.97
N CYS A 95 1.89 -13.22 -8.37
CA CYS A 95 1.77 -11.84 -8.84
C CYS A 95 1.40 -11.83 -10.32
N ILE A 96 0.22 -11.31 -10.64
CA ILE A 96 -0.34 -11.27 -12.00
C ILE A 96 -0.63 -9.83 -12.43
N SER A 97 -0.56 -9.56 -13.74
CA SER A 97 -0.95 -8.26 -14.29
C SER A 97 -2.47 -8.18 -14.52
N ASP A 98 -3.02 -6.99 -14.70
CA ASP A 98 -4.44 -6.83 -15.05
C ASP A 98 -4.78 -7.52 -16.40
N ILE A 99 -3.81 -7.73 -17.31
CA ILE A 99 -3.99 -8.46 -18.57
C ILE A 99 -4.15 -9.97 -18.30
N ASP A 100 -3.43 -10.50 -17.33
CA ASP A 100 -3.52 -11.91 -16.93
C ASP A 100 -4.82 -12.19 -16.16
N TYR A 101 -5.40 -11.19 -15.49
CA TYR A 101 -6.72 -11.33 -14.86
C TYR A 101 -7.84 -11.55 -15.89
N ILE A 102 -7.77 -10.89 -17.05
CA ILE A 102 -8.75 -11.05 -18.14
C ILE A 102 -8.62 -12.43 -18.81
N ASN A 103 -7.38 -12.93 -18.91
CA ASN A 103 -7.09 -14.24 -19.49
C ASN A 103 -7.09 -15.38 -18.45
N SER A 104 -7.25 -15.05 -17.16
CA SER A 104 -7.42 -16.04 -16.12
C SER A 104 -8.69 -16.82 -16.46
N PRO A 105 -8.64 -18.16 -16.46
CA PRO A 105 -9.85 -18.95 -16.59
C PRO A 105 -10.73 -18.57 -15.41
N THR A 106 -11.65 -17.64 -15.64
CA THR A 106 -12.77 -17.41 -14.74
C THR A 106 -13.35 -18.80 -14.53
N THR A 107 -13.15 -19.33 -13.34
CA THR A 107 -13.89 -20.48 -12.85
C THR A 107 -15.33 -20.02 -12.89
N ILE A 108 -15.97 -20.25 -14.04
CA ILE A 108 -17.41 -20.38 -14.13
C ILE A 108 -17.70 -21.50 -13.14
N SER A 109 -18.01 -21.11 -11.91
CA SER A 109 -18.58 -21.97 -10.89
C SER A 109 -19.97 -22.33 -11.40
N ASN A 110 -20.00 -23.25 -12.36
CA ASN A 110 -21.18 -24.05 -12.64
C ASN A 110 -21.27 -25.08 -11.52
N ASN A 111 -21.95 -24.70 -10.44
CA ASN A 111 -22.82 -25.57 -9.65
C ASN A 111 -23.55 -24.77 -8.58
#